data_AF-A0A973ALH4-F1
#
_entry.id   AF-A0A973ALH4-F1
#
_cell.length_a   1.000
_cell.length_b   1.000
_cell.length_c   1.000
_cell.angle_alpha   90.00
_cell.angle_beta   90.00
_cell.angle_gamma   90.00
#
_symmetry.space_group_name_H-M   'P 1'
#
loop_
_entity.id
_entity.type
_entity.pdbx_description
1 polymer ?
#
loop_
_entity_poly.entity_id
_entity_poly.type
_entity_poly.pdbx_seq_one_letter_code
_entity_poly.pdbx_strand_id
1 'polypeptide(L)'
;MSDYDFYVAHIRFVAGKTARETAVVAQMMDKLMELADQIESGQAIDVASADARLAGRALAGVAGFLQQHILPEVIAAGSALAESQVRWVIDTSMALMATLMVHAEKQPDGGSCRLKLPDSPDLKN
;
A
#
# COMPACT_ATOMS: atom_id res chain seq x y z
N MET A 1 -1.54 -11.84 -15.16
CA MET A 1 -2.25 -10.82 -14.39
C MET A 1 -2.40 -11.37 -13.00
N SER A 2 -1.79 -10.72 -12.02
CA SER A 2 -1.91 -11.11 -10.61
C SER A 2 -3.29 -10.69 -10.11
N ASP A 3 -3.87 -11.41 -9.16
CA ASP A 3 -5.14 -11.04 -8.50
C ASP A 3 -5.07 -9.67 -7.79
N TYR A 4 -3.87 -9.09 -7.70
CA TYR A 4 -3.54 -7.81 -7.06
C TYR A 4 -3.10 -6.72 -8.03
N ASP A 5 -3.22 -6.90 -9.35
CA ASP A 5 -2.84 -5.88 -10.35
C ASP A 5 -3.53 -4.53 -10.08
N PHE A 6 -4.78 -4.56 -9.61
CA PHE A 6 -5.51 -3.35 -9.21
C PHE A 6 -4.86 -2.63 -8.00
N TYR A 7 -4.35 -3.39 -7.02
CA TYR A 7 -3.70 -2.81 -5.85
C TYR A 7 -2.35 -2.20 -6.24
N VAL A 8 -1.57 -2.92 -7.05
CA VAL A 8 -0.30 -2.45 -7.63
C VAL A 8 -0.51 -1.14 -8.39
N ALA A 9 -1.58 -1.06 -9.20
CA ALA A 9 -1.92 0.15 -9.94
C ALA A 9 -2.22 1.34 -9.02
N HIS A 10 -2.95 1.14 -7.91
CA HIS A 10 -3.21 2.22 -6.94
C HIS A 10 -1.94 2.69 -6.25
N ILE A 11 -1.07 1.76 -5.82
CA ILE A 11 0.21 2.12 -5.19
C ILE A 11 1.06 2.96 -6.15
N ARG A 12 1.23 2.50 -7.40
CA ARG A 12 2.00 3.21 -8.44
C ARG A 12 1.37 4.55 -8.78
N PHE A 13 0.04 4.63 -8.85
CA PHE A 13 -0.66 5.88 -9.12
C PHE A 13 -0.40 6.92 -8.04
N VAL A 14 -0.56 6.57 -6.76
CA VAL A 14 -0.27 7.50 -5.66
C VAL A 14 1.20 7.88 -5.67
N ALA A 15 2.11 6.91 -5.81
CA ALA A 15 3.54 7.16 -5.84
C ALA A 15 3.97 8.09 -6.98
N GLY A 16 3.34 7.99 -8.15
CA GLY A 16 3.56 8.85 -9.29
C GLY A 16 2.90 10.23 -9.17
N LYS A 17 1.83 10.36 -8.38
CA LYS A 17 1.11 11.62 -8.19
C LYS A 17 1.68 12.48 -7.07
N THR A 18 2.32 11.88 -6.08
CA THR A 18 2.94 12.59 -4.95
C THR A 18 4.20 13.34 -5.39
N ALA A 19 4.23 14.66 -5.15
CA ALA A 19 5.39 15.48 -5.42
C ALA A 19 6.55 15.11 -4.47
N ARG A 20 7.74 14.87 -5.04
CA ARG A 20 8.96 14.47 -4.32
C ARG A 20 9.71 15.68 -3.79
N GLU A 21 9.02 16.53 -3.03
CA GLU A 21 9.53 17.83 -2.59
C GLU A 21 10.63 17.72 -1.51
N THR A 22 10.66 16.60 -0.78
CA THR A 22 11.70 16.32 0.22
C THR A 22 12.33 14.95 -0.03
N ALA A 23 13.58 14.78 0.40
CA ALA A 23 14.28 13.49 0.29
C ALA A 23 13.53 12.34 0.99
N VAL A 24 12.89 12.62 2.13
CA VAL A 24 12.10 11.63 2.86
C VAL A 24 10.88 11.20 2.05
N VAL A 25 10.15 12.15 1.45
CA VAL A 25 9.00 11.83 0.59
C VAL A 25 9.44 11.05 -0.65
N ALA A 26 10.56 11.42 -1.26
CA ALA A 26 11.12 10.66 -2.39
C ALA A 26 11.38 9.19 -2.00
N GLN A 27 12.04 8.95 -0.86
CA GLN A 27 12.30 7.60 -0.37
C GLN A 27 11.01 6.83 -0.05
N MET A 28 9.98 7.49 0.49
CA MET A 28 8.67 6.86 0.70
C MET A 28 8.05 6.38 -0.61
N MET A 29 8.12 7.19 -1.67
CA MET A 29 7.59 6.81 -2.98
C MET A 29 8.40 5.68 -3.61
N ASP A 30 9.72 5.66 -3.41
CA ASP A 30 10.57 4.55 -3.86
C ASP A 30 10.20 3.24 -3.14
N LYS A 31 9.93 3.29 -1.83
CA LYS A 31 9.44 2.11 -1.09
C LYS A 31 8.08 1.63 -1.57
N LEU A 32 7.18 2.53 -1.97
CA LEU A 32 5.91 2.13 -2.59
C LEU A 32 6.12 1.43 -3.93
N MET A 33 7.05 1.92 -4.76
CA MET A 33 7.38 1.27 -6.03
C MET A 33 7.99 -0.12 -5.81
N GLU A 34 8.94 -0.26 -4.87
CA GLU A 34 9.52 -1.55 -4.50
C GLU A 34 8.46 -2.55 -4.02
N LEU A 35 7.51 -2.10 -3.18
CA LEU A 35 6.39 -2.94 -2.73
C LEU A 35 5.51 -3.37 -3.89
N ALA A 36 5.17 -2.44 -4.79
CA ALA A 36 4.37 -2.74 -5.98
C ALA A 36 5.04 -3.80 -6.87
N ASP A 37 6.35 -3.72 -7.07
CA ASP A 37 7.11 -4.69 -7.86
C ASP A 37 7.17 -6.07 -7.19
N GLN A 38 7.32 -6.12 -5.85
CA GLN A 38 7.27 -7.38 -5.10
C GLN A 38 5.89 -8.06 -5.22
N ILE A 39 4.80 -7.29 -5.13
CA ILE A 39 3.43 -7.81 -5.26
C ILE A 39 3.17 -8.32 -6.69
N GLU A 40 3.59 -7.58 -7.71
CA GLU A 40 3.39 -7.93 -9.12
C GLU A 40 4.17 -9.19 -9.50
N SER A 41 5.38 -9.37 -8.96
CA SER A 41 6.20 -10.56 -9.20
C SER A 41 5.67 -11.84 -8.52
N GLY A 42 4.64 -11.74 -7.68
CA GLY A 42 4.10 -12.84 -6.89
C GLY A 42 5.06 -13.35 -5.81
N GLN A 43 6.09 -12.57 -5.51
CA GLN A 43 7.05 -12.88 -4.45
C GLN A 43 6.47 -12.57 -3.07
N ALA A 44 7.13 -13.11 -2.05
CA ALA A 44 6.88 -12.67 -0.68
C ALA A 44 7.18 -11.18 -0.56
N ILE A 45 6.26 -10.44 0.07
CA ILE A 45 6.48 -9.03 0.37
C ILE A 45 7.35 -8.97 1.61
N ASP A 46 8.61 -8.59 1.46
CA ASP A 46 9.59 -8.49 2.52
C ASP A 46 10.10 -7.05 2.61
N VAL A 47 10.00 -6.46 3.81
CA VAL A 47 10.46 -5.11 4.11
C VAL A 47 11.53 -5.18 5.19
N ALA A 48 12.72 -4.65 4.93
CA ALA A 48 13.78 -4.57 5.94
C ALA A 48 13.30 -3.80 7.18
N SER A 49 13.65 -4.24 8.40
CA SER A 49 13.20 -3.58 9.62
C SER A 49 13.59 -2.09 9.68
N ALA A 50 14.78 -1.73 9.18
CA ALA A 50 15.23 -0.35 9.05
C ALA A 50 14.29 0.52 8.20
N ASP A 51 13.64 -0.07 7.19
CA ASP A 51 12.71 0.60 6.29
C ASP A 51 11.24 0.50 6.74
N ALA A 52 10.94 -0.33 7.74
CA ALA A 52 9.56 -0.64 8.12
C ALA A 52 8.75 0.61 8.51
N ARG A 53 9.36 1.57 9.24
CA ARG A 53 8.70 2.85 9.57
C ARG A 53 8.45 3.70 8.33
N LEU A 54 9.39 3.74 7.39
CA LEU A 54 9.29 4.52 6.18
C LEU A 54 8.19 3.95 5.26
N ALA A 55 8.25 2.66 5.00
CA ALA A 55 7.25 1.93 4.20
C ALA A 55 5.85 2.01 4.85
N GLY A 56 5.75 1.86 6.18
CA GLY A 56 4.49 1.99 6.89
C GLY A 56 3.89 3.40 6.75
N ARG A 57 4.70 4.46 6.89
CA ARG A 57 4.22 5.84 6.64
C ARG A 57 3.80 6.05 5.20
N ALA A 58 4.50 5.44 4.24
CA ALA A 58 4.17 5.55 2.84
C ALA A 58 2.79 4.92 2.55
N LEU A 59 2.53 3.73 3.10
CA LEU A 59 1.22 3.07 3.02
C LEU A 59 0.10 3.86 3.71
N ALA A 60 0.36 4.49 4.85
CA ALA A 60 -0.60 5.42 5.45
C ALA A 60 -0.91 6.61 4.52
N GLY A 61 0.10 7.12 3.81
CA GLY A 61 -0.08 8.16 2.79
C GLY A 61 -0.98 7.71 1.64
N VAL A 62 -0.81 6.47 1.15
CA VAL A 62 -1.69 5.86 0.15
C VAL A 62 -3.13 5.81 0.64
N ALA A 63 -3.36 5.25 1.83
CA ALA A 63 -4.69 5.16 2.42
C ALA A 63 -5.35 6.55 2.58
N GLY A 64 -4.60 7.52 3.12
CA GLY A 64 -5.09 8.89 3.29
C GLY A 64 -5.44 9.57 1.96
N PHE A 65 -4.58 9.43 0.95
CA PHE A 65 -4.81 10.01 -0.37
C PHE A 65 -6.07 9.44 -1.03
N LEU A 66 -6.23 8.11 -1.02
CA LEU A 66 -7.40 7.46 -1.59
C LEU A 66 -8.68 7.82 -0.83
N GLN A 67 -8.62 7.84 0.51
CA GLN A 67 -9.76 8.22 1.35
C GLN A 67 -10.23 9.65 1.09
N GLN A 68 -9.29 10.59 0.86
CA GLN A 68 -9.60 12.01 0.70
C GLN A 68 -9.98 12.39 -0.73
N HIS A 69 -9.36 11.78 -1.74
CA HIS A 69 -9.47 12.22 -3.13
C HIS A 69 -10.20 11.25 -4.04
N ILE A 70 -10.05 9.93 -3.85
CA ILE A 70 -10.57 8.95 -4.82
C ILE A 70 -11.89 8.35 -4.35
N LEU A 71 -12.00 7.94 -3.09
CA LEU A 71 -13.20 7.32 -2.54
C LEU A 71 -14.46 8.21 -2.70
N PRO A 72 -14.42 9.53 -2.44
CA PRO A 72 -15.60 10.39 -2.65
C PRO A 72 -16.05 10.46 -4.10
N GLU A 73 -15.11 10.49 -5.06
CA GLU A 73 -15.41 10.52 -6.50
C GLU A 73 -16.06 9.21 -6.95
N VAL A 74 -15.56 8.09 -6.47
CA VAL A 74 -16.11 6.76 -6.78
C VAL A 74 -17.51 6.59 -6.21
N ILE A 75 -17.75 7.05 -4.98
CA ILE A 75 -19.09 7.08 -4.37
C ILE A 75 -20.03 7.96 -5.19
N ALA A 76 -19.58 9.15 -5.60
CA ALA A 76 -20.40 10.06 -6.42
C ALA A 76 -20.72 9.47 -7.80
N ALA A 77 -19.82 8.66 -8.36
CA ALA A 77 -20.04 7.94 -9.62
C ALA A 77 -21.01 6.74 -9.48
N GLY A 78 -21.33 6.31 -8.25
CA GLY A 78 -22.30 5.24 -7.98
C GLY A 78 -21.81 3.83 -8.32
N SER A 79 -20.50 3.62 -8.47
CA SER A 79 -19.92 2.31 -8.79
C SER A 79 -19.61 1.51 -7.54
N ALA A 80 -20.49 0.58 -7.17
CA ALA A 80 -20.32 -0.27 -5.98
C ALA A 80 -19.06 -1.14 -6.04
N LEU A 81 -18.70 -1.65 -7.22
CA LEU A 81 -17.47 -2.44 -7.40
C LEU A 81 -16.23 -1.58 -7.14
N ALA A 82 -16.14 -0.42 -7.78
CA ALA A 82 -15.00 0.47 -7.60
C ALA A 82 -14.92 0.97 -6.15
N GLU A 83 -16.06 1.24 -5.51
CA GLU A 83 -16.08 1.62 -4.10
C GLU A 83 -15.49 0.51 -3.21
N SER A 84 -15.91 -0.74 -3.42
CA SER A 84 -15.38 -1.89 -2.69
C SER A 84 -13.89 -2.08 -2.92
N GLN A 85 -13.41 -1.92 -4.16
CA GLN A 85 -11.99 -2.04 -4.49
C GLN A 85 -11.17 -0.95 -3.79
N VAL A 86 -11.58 0.32 -3.89
CA VAL A 86 -10.86 1.44 -3.24
C VAL A 86 -10.86 1.28 -1.72
N ARG A 87 -11.99 0.89 -1.11
CA ARG A 87 -12.04 0.60 0.34
C ARG A 87 -11.10 -0.52 0.72
N TRP A 88 -11.07 -1.61 -0.04
CA TRP A 88 -10.16 -2.72 0.20
C TRP A 88 -8.69 -2.27 0.12
N VAL A 89 -8.33 -1.40 -0.84
CA VAL A 89 -6.97 -0.86 -0.96
C VAL A 89 -6.59 -0.03 0.26
N ILE A 90 -7.51 0.79 0.76
CA ILE A 90 -7.33 1.61 1.96
C ILE A 90 -7.11 0.72 3.17
N ASP A 91 -8.01 -0.23 3.40
CA ASP A 91 -7.98 -1.13 4.56
C ASP A 91 -6.71 -2.00 4.55
N THR A 92 -6.35 -2.54 3.39
CA THR A 92 -5.12 -3.34 3.20
C THR A 92 -3.88 -2.50 3.50
N SER A 93 -3.79 -1.29 2.95
CA SER A 93 -2.64 -0.40 3.18
C SER A 93 -2.50 -0.05 4.67
N MET A 94 -3.61 0.17 5.37
CA MET A 94 -3.61 0.43 6.80
C MET A 94 -3.21 -0.79 7.63
N ALA A 95 -3.67 -1.99 7.27
CA ALA A 95 -3.30 -3.24 7.94
C ALA A 95 -1.80 -3.56 7.77
N LEU A 96 -1.27 -3.38 6.57
CA LEU A 96 0.16 -3.54 6.28
C LEU A 96 0.99 -2.50 7.03
N MET A 97 0.55 -1.23 7.05
CA MET A 97 1.19 -0.18 7.82
C MET A 97 1.27 -0.54 9.31
N ALA A 98 0.16 -0.98 9.91
CA ALA A 98 0.12 -1.36 11.32
C ALA A 98 1.09 -2.52 11.60
N THR A 99 1.15 -3.51 10.71
CA THR A 99 2.07 -4.65 10.82
C THR A 99 3.53 -4.19 10.80
N LEU A 100 3.89 -3.29 9.88
CA LEU A 100 5.23 -2.73 9.79
C LEU A 100 5.60 -1.88 11.01
N MET A 101 4.67 -1.07 11.54
CA MET A 101 4.92 -0.27 12.74
C MET A 101 5.18 -1.15 13.96
N VAL A 102 4.34 -2.17 14.17
CA VAL A 102 4.53 -3.14 15.27
C VAL A 102 5.86 -3.88 15.13
N HIS A 103 6.25 -4.25 13.90
CA HIS A 103 7.54 -4.89 13.67
C HIS A 103 8.71 -3.95 13.99
N ALA A 104 8.65 -2.71 13.51
CA ALA A 104 9.68 -1.69 13.76
C ALA A 104 9.85 -1.35 15.25
N GLU A 105 8.80 -1.49 16.05
CA GLU A 105 8.85 -1.30 17.51
C GLU A 105 9.41 -2.51 18.23
N LYS A 106 9.00 -3.73 17.83
CA LYS A 106 9.40 -4.97 18.51
C LYS A 106 10.79 -5.48 18.13
N GLN A 107 11.22 -5.22 16.90
CA GLN A 107 12.46 -5.76 16.33
C GLN A 107 13.20 -4.70 15.51
N PRO A 108 13.64 -3.59 16.12
CA PRO A 108 14.28 -2.48 15.41
C PRO A 108 15.56 -2.90 14.67
N ASP A 109 16.30 -3.89 15.19
CA ASP A 109 17.50 -4.48 14.57
C ASP A 109 17.24 -5.93 14.05
N GLY A 110 15.96 -6.29 13.90
CA GLY A 110 15.55 -7.60 13.38
C GLY A 110 15.73 -7.71 11.86
N GLY A 111 15.42 -8.91 11.33
CA GLY A 111 15.47 -9.19 9.89
C GLY A 111 14.40 -8.48 9.06
N SER A 112 13.91 -9.12 8.00
CA SER A 112 12.79 -8.59 7.22
C SER A 112 11.44 -8.84 7.91
N CYS A 113 10.53 -7.88 7.78
CA CYS A 113 9.12 -8.04 8.05
C CYS A 113 8.44 -8.62 6.79
N ARG A 114 8.00 -9.87 6.89
CA ARG A 114 7.23 -10.50 5.83
C ARG A 114 5.74 -10.14 5.95
N LEU A 115 5.24 -9.46 4.94
CA LEU A 115 3.85 -9.05 4.83
C LEU A 115 3.02 -10.08 4.07
N LYS A 116 1.73 -10.15 4.42
CA LYS A 116 0.74 -10.99 3.72
C LYS A 116 -0.40 -10.10 3.26
N LEU A 117 -0.77 -10.25 2.00
CA LEU A 117 -1.96 -9.60 1.46
C LEU A 117 -3.20 -10.39 1.89
N PRO A 118 -4.30 -9.71 2.26
CA PRO A 118 -5.60 -10.35 2.42
C PRO A 118 -6.13 -10.79 1.05
N ASP A 119 -7.18 -11.62 1.04
CA ASP A 119 -7.81 -12.05 -0.21
C ASP A 119 -8.33 -10.84 -0.99
N SER A 120 -8.04 -10.80 -2.30
CA SER A 120 -8.52 -9.79 -3.24
C SER A 120 -10.06 -9.71 -3.23
N PRO A 121 -10.66 -8.50 -3.32
CA PRO A 121 -12.11 -8.35 -3.33
C PRO A 121 -12.76 -9.00 -4.57
N ASP A 122 -12.00 -9.21 -5.65
CA ASP A 122 -12.45 -9.82 -6.90
C ASP A 122 -12.43 -11.37 -6.87
N LEU A 123 -11.83 -11.99 -5.84
CA LEU A 123 -11.81 -13.47 -5.67
C LEU A 123 -13.15 -14.07 -5.25
N LYS A 124 -14.19 -13.24 -5.05
CA LYS A 124 -15.57 -13.70 -4.85
C LYS A 124 -16.34 -13.67 -6.17
N ASN A 125 -15.98 -14.55 -7.11
CA ASN A 125 -16.86 -14.96 -8.20
C ASN A 125 -17.08 -16.47 -8.13
#